data_AF-A0A9D3NF29-F1
#
_entry.id   AF-A0A9D3NF29-F1
#
_cell.length_a   1.000
_cell.length_b   1.000
_cell.length_c   1.000
_cell.angle_alpha   90.00
_cell.angle_beta   90.00
_cell.angle_gamma   90.00
#
_symmetry.space_group_name_H-M   'P 1'
#
loop_
_entity.id
_entity.type
_entity.pdbx_description
1 polymer ?
#
loop_
_entity_poly.entity_id
_entity_poly.type
_entity_poly.pdbx_seq_one_letter_code
_entity_poly.pdbx_strand_id
1 'polypeptide(L)'
;MLESAPLDDQVQMAYDYLLPLVEQIHPTEANKITWMLVSGENNYNIMNMISDPELLCAKVDKTDKAREAGLKPETLKMLFKDCSTKKRKRKKRTNK
;
A
#
# COMPACT_ATOMS: atom_id res chain seq x y z
N MET A 1 18.90 11.96 5.48
CA MET A 1 18.83 11.38 6.84
C MET A 1 17.55 10.55 6.94
N LEU A 2 17.58 9.31 6.48
CA LEU A 2 16.49 8.32 6.58
C LEU A 2 17.07 6.89 6.41
N GLU A 3 18.26 6.76 5.81
CA GLU A 3 18.98 5.49 5.60
C GLU A 3 19.67 4.90 6.85
N SER A 4 19.55 5.50 8.04
CA SER A 4 20.18 5.00 9.28
C SER A 4 19.23 4.84 10.46
N ALA A 5 17.93 5.08 10.28
CA ALA A 5 16.94 4.81 11.32
C ALA A 5 16.64 3.29 11.35
N PRO A 6 16.43 2.68 12.53
CA PRO A 6 15.94 1.30 12.65
C PRO A 6 14.74 1.07 11.73
N LEU A 7 14.61 -0.14 11.16
CA LEU A 7 13.51 -0.47 10.24
C LEU A 7 12.15 -0.21 10.90
N ASP A 8 12.07 -0.42 12.21
CA ASP A 8 10.88 -0.18 13.03
C ASP A 8 10.48 1.29 13.06
N ASP A 9 11.44 2.22 13.21
CA ASP A 9 11.17 3.66 13.19
C ASP A 9 10.65 4.10 11.82
N GLN A 10 11.14 3.51 10.74
CA GLN A 10 10.69 3.83 9.38
C GLN A 10 9.25 3.34 9.14
N VAL A 11 8.93 2.13 9.62
CA VAL A 11 7.57 1.57 9.60
C VAL A 11 6.64 2.46 10.43
N GLN A 12 7.07 2.90 11.61
CA GLN A 12 6.27 3.73 12.49
C GLN A 12 6.03 5.13 11.90
N MET A 13 7.04 5.78 11.34
CA MET A 13 6.87 7.06 10.65
C MET A 13 5.92 6.95 9.45
N ALA A 14 6.03 5.88 8.67
CA ALA A 14 5.14 5.63 7.54
C ALA A 14 3.69 5.38 8.00
N TYR A 15 3.52 4.65 9.10
CA TYR A 15 2.23 4.41 9.72
C TYR A 15 1.56 5.71 10.15
N ASP A 16 2.27 6.58 10.88
CA ASP A 16 1.76 7.88 11.33
C ASP A 16 1.30 8.76 10.16
N TYR A 17 2.01 8.72 9.02
CA TYR A 17 1.63 9.46 7.83
C TYR A 17 0.44 8.86 7.07
N LEU A 18 0.35 7.53 6.99
CA LEU A 18 -0.69 6.84 6.21
C LEU A 18 -2.00 6.72 6.96
N LEU A 19 -1.96 6.60 8.29
CA LEU A 19 -3.14 6.40 9.13
C LEU A 19 -4.26 7.43 8.86
N PRO A 20 -4.02 8.76 8.88
CA PRO A 20 -5.07 9.74 8.62
C PRO A 20 -5.59 9.72 7.17
N LEU A 21 -4.82 9.20 6.22
CA LEU A 21 -5.27 9.01 4.83
C LEU A 21 -6.19 7.79 4.73
N VAL A 22 -5.88 6.71 5.44
CA VAL A 22 -6.70 5.50 5.48
C VAL A 22 -7.98 5.74 6.28
N GLU A 23 -7.93 6.50 7.39
CA GLU A 23 -9.12 6.86 8.19
C GLU A 23 -10.18 7.60 7.38
N GLN A 24 -9.78 8.44 6.42
CA GLN A 24 -10.71 9.13 5.52
C GLN A 24 -11.43 8.17 4.57
N ILE A 25 -10.84 7.01 4.28
CA ILE A 25 -11.40 6.01 3.36
C ILE A 25 -12.18 4.94 4.14
N HIS A 26 -11.63 4.45 5.26
CA HIS A 26 -12.17 3.39 6.10
C HIS A 26 -11.95 3.69 7.59
N PRO A 27 -12.84 4.45 8.24
CA PRO A 27 -12.66 4.90 9.62
C PRO A 27 -12.76 3.76 10.66
N THR A 28 -13.45 2.67 10.36
CA THR A 28 -13.75 1.63 11.35
C THR A 28 -12.52 0.81 11.76
N GLU A 29 -11.59 0.53 10.83
CA GLU A 29 -10.42 -0.32 11.09
C GLU A 29 -9.12 0.18 10.44
N ALA A 30 -9.03 1.50 10.24
CA ALA A 30 -7.86 2.15 9.66
C ALA A 30 -6.54 1.76 10.33
N ASN A 31 -6.49 1.67 11.66
CA ASN A 31 -5.29 1.25 12.38
C ASN A 31 -4.77 -0.12 11.92
N LYS A 32 -5.64 -1.14 11.90
CA LYS A 32 -5.23 -2.50 11.50
C LYS A 32 -4.88 -2.58 10.01
N ILE A 33 -5.67 -1.92 9.17
CA ILE A 33 -5.46 -1.90 7.72
C ILE A 33 -4.14 -1.21 7.40
N THR A 34 -3.88 -0.04 7.99
CA THR A 34 -2.63 0.72 7.83
C THR A 34 -1.44 -0.07 8.34
N TRP A 35 -1.56 -0.71 9.51
CA TRP A 35 -0.50 -1.55 10.06
C TRP A 35 -0.15 -2.72 9.11
N MET A 36 -1.17 -3.42 8.61
CA MET A 36 -0.98 -4.50 7.62
C MET A 36 -0.38 -3.99 6.30
N LEU A 37 -0.70 -2.75 5.91
CA LEU A 37 -0.13 -2.10 4.74
C LEU A 37 1.37 -1.84 4.93
N VAL A 38 1.76 -1.30 6.08
CA VAL A 38 3.11 -0.75 6.31
C VAL A 38 4.10 -1.81 6.80
N SER A 39 3.70 -2.73 7.69
CA SER A 39 4.57 -3.79 8.22
C SER A 39 5.07 -4.78 7.16
N GLY A 40 4.49 -4.74 5.95
CA GLY A 40 4.86 -5.61 4.84
C GLY A 40 5.46 -4.92 3.63
N GLU A 41 5.53 -3.60 3.61
CA GLU A 41 5.91 -2.82 2.44
C GLU A 41 7.26 -2.12 2.65
N ASN A 42 7.99 -1.94 1.55
CA ASN A 42 9.21 -1.15 1.56
C ASN A 42 8.89 0.35 1.55
N ASN A 43 9.82 1.17 2.05
CA ASN A 43 9.75 2.64 1.98
C ASN A 43 9.38 3.16 0.59
N TYR A 44 9.95 2.58 -0.47
CA TYR A 44 9.63 2.96 -1.84
C TYR A 44 8.14 2.79 -2.16
N ASN A 45 7.52 1.69 -1.70
CA ASN A 45 6.11 1.41 -1.99
C ASN A 45 5.19 2.31 -1.17
N ILE A 46 5.55 2.60 0.08
CA ILE A 46 4.89 3.58 0.95
C ILE A 46 4.93 4.97 0.30
N MET A 47 6.09 5.42 -0.15
CA MET A 47 6.24 6.71 -0.87
C MET A 47 5.39 6.75 -2.14
N ASN A 48 5.25 5.62 -2.83
CA ASN A 48 4.42 5.51 -4.03
C ASN A 48 2.92 5.63 -3.70
N MET A 49 2.48 5.13 -2.55
CA MET A 49 1.10 5.31 -2.06
C MET A 49 0.82 6.74 -1.62
N ILE A 50 1.80 7.40 -1.03
CA ILE A 50 1.68 8.82 -0.66
C ILE A 50 1.66 9.70 -1.93
N SER A 51 2.41 9.31 -2.98
CA SER A 51 2.45 10.04 -4.25
C SER A 51 1.21 9.82 -5.13
N ASP A 52 0.50 8.70 -4.98
CA ASP A 52 -0.63 8.31 -5.83
C ASP A 52 -1.84 7.87 -4.95
N PRO A 53 -2.84 8.74 -4.75
CA PRO A 53 -3.99 8.43 -3.89
C PRO A 53 -4.89 7.32 -4.46
N GLU A 54 -4.91 7.12 -5.78
CA GLU A 54 -5.63 5.99 -6.39
C GLU A 54 -4.95 4.66 -6.03
N LEU A 55 -3.61 4.64 -6.02
CA LEU A 55 -2.83 3.49 -5.56
C LEU A 55 -3.17 3.16 -4.11
N LEU A 56 -3.22 4.18 -3.23
CA LEU A 56 -3.54 4.01 -1.82
C LEU A 56 -4.94 3.42 -1.62
N CYS A 57 -5.97 4.00 -2.24
CA CYS A 57 -7.34 3.47 -2.17
C CYS A 57 -7.43 2.01 -2.64
N ALA A 58 -6.80 1.68 -3.77
CA ALA A 58 -6.81 0.31 -4.29
C ALA A 58 -6.06 -0.68 -3.38
N LYS A 59 -5.05 -0.21 -2.64
CA LYS A 59 -4.29 -1.02 -1.67
C LYS A 59 -5.11 -1.24 -0.39
N VAL A 60 -5.75 -0.19 0.11
CA VAL A 60 -6.62 -0.20 1.28
C VAL A 60 -7.81 -1.13 1.06
N ASP A 61 -8.53 -1.02 -0.06
CA ASP A 61 -9.67 -1.89 -0.38
C ASP A 61 -9.27 -3.37 -0.46
N LYS A 62 -8.10 -3.67 -1.05
CA LYS A 62 -7.58 -5.04 -1.10
C LYS A 62 -7.20 -5.57 0.27
N THR A 63 -6.57 -4.75 1.10
CA THR A 63 -6.22 -5.13 2.48
C THR A 63 -7.47 -5.36 3.32
N ASP A 64 -8.48 -4.49 3.19
CA ASP A 64 -9.73 -4.64 3.92
C ASP A 64 -10.49 -5.90 3.48
N LYS A 65 -10.62 -6.14 2.17
CA LYS A 65 -11.18 -7.39 1.64
C LYS A 65 -10.43 -8.64 2.08
N ALA A 66 -9.10 -8.59 2.08
CA ALA A 66 -8.29 -9.71 2.52
C ALA A 66 -8.49 -9.98 4.01
N ARG A 67 -8.57 -8.93 4.81
CA ARG A 67 -8.82 -9.00 6.24
C ARG A 67 -10.22 -9.54 6.54
N GLU A 68 -11.24 -9.07 5.83
CA GLU A 68 -12.62 -9.61 5.91
C GLU A 68 -12.66 -11.09 5.54
N ALA A 69 -11.89 -11.50 4.53
CA ALA A 69 -11.72 -12.89 4.13
C ALA A 69 -10.83 -13.72 5.07
N GLY A 70 -10.34 -13.16 6.18
CA GLY A 70 -9.48 -13.86 7.15
C GLY A 70 -8.07 -14.16 6.64
N LEU A 71 -7.61 -13.49 5.57
CA LEU A 71 -6.28 -13.68 5.01
C LEU A 71 -5.21 -13.02 5.89
N LYS A 72 -4.08 -13.71 6.02
CA LYS A 72 -2.92 -13.24 6.78
C LYS A 72 -2.17 -12.13 6.01
N PRO A 73 -1.49 -11.22 6.73
CA PRO A 73 -0.69 -10.15 6.12
C PRO A 73 0.43 -10.66 5.21
N GLU A 74 0.94 -11.86 5.42
CA GLU A 74 1.98 -12.47 4.58
C GLU A 74 1.49 -12.79 3.16
N THR A 75 0.21 -13.15 3.01
CA THR A 75 -0.40 -13.47 1.71
C THR A 75 -0.64 -12.21 0.87
N LEU A 76 -0.91 -11.08 1.52
CA LEU A 76 -1.12 -9.80 0.86
C LEU A 76 0.12 -9.29 0.11
N LYS A 77 1.33 -9.58 0.61
CA LYS A 77 2.59 -9.22 -0.05
C LYS A 77 2.67 -9.76 -1.49
N MET A 78 2.14 -10.97 -1.72
CA MET A 78 2.10 -11.56 -3.07
C MET A 78 1.10 -10.83 -3.98
N LEU A 79 -0.08 -10.48 -3.46
CA LEU A 79 -1.12 -9.74 -4.19
C LEU A 79 -0.69 -8.32 -4.60
N PHE A 80 0.18 -7.68 -3.82
CA PHE A 80 0.66 -6.33 -4.11
C PHE A 80 1.83 -6.26 -5.09
N LYS A 81 2.60 -7.34 -5.26
CA LYS A 81 3.71 -7.43 -6.23
C LYS A 81 3.25 -7.35 -7.69
N ASP A 82 2.03 -7.82 -7.98
CA ASP A 82 1.48 -7.82 -9.35
C ASP A 82 0.95 -6.47 -9.83
N CYS A 83 0.75 -5.50 -8.93
CA CYS A 83 0.07 -4.25 -9.30
C CYS A 83 1.00 -3.22 -9.99
N SER A 84 2.32 -3.35 -9.81
CA SER A 84 3.32 -2.42 -10.36
C SER A 84 3.66 -2.68 -11.84
N THR A 85 3.21 -3.78 -12.45
CA THR A 85 3.52 -4.12 -13.85
C THR A 85 2.53 -3.55 -14.88
N LYS A 86 1.39 -2.98 -14.46
CA LYS A 86 0.33 -2.56 -15.41
C LYS A 86 0.43 -1.13 -15.96
N LYS A 87 1.48 -0.37 -15.66
CA LYS A 87 1.77 0.92 -16.34
C LYS A 87 2.83 0.78 -17.45
N ARG A 88 2.78 -0.26 -18.31
CA ARG A 88 3.47 -0.21 -19.62
C ARG A 88 2.66 -0.88 -20.74
N LYS A 89 2.28 -0.03 -21.71
CA LYS A 89 1.82 -0.32 -23.10
C LYS A 89 0.32 -0.59 -23.31
N ARG A 90 -0.49 0.44 -23.11
CA ARG A 90 -1.52 0.79 -24.11
C ARG A 90 -1.06 2.03 -24.89
N LYS A 91 -0.13 1.85 -25.83
CA LYS A 91 0.07 2.82 -26.92
C LYS A 91 -0.07 2.10 -28.25
N LYS A 92 -1.31 2.19 -28.75
CA LYS A 92 -1.83 2.02 -30.10
C LYS A 92 -1.01 1.16 -31.07
N ARG A 93 -1.57 -0.01 -31.39
CA ARG A 93 -1.53 -0.54 -32.76
C ARG A 93 -2.11 0.53 -33.69
N THR A 94 -1.36 0.96 -34.69
CA THR A 94 -1.94 1.51 -35.90
C THR A 94 -1.02 1.14 -37.06
N ASN A 95 -1.51 0.23 -37.90
CA ASN A 95 -0.95 -0.15 -39.19
C ASN A 95 -0.67 1.09 -40.03
N LYS A 96 0.48 1.11 -40.71
CA LYS A 96 0.55 1.37 -42.15
C LYS A 96 1.84 0.81 -42.73
#